data_AF-A0A2W6SZP8-F1
#
_entry.id   AF-A0A2W6SZP8-F1
#
_cell.length_a   1.000
_cell.length_b   1.000
_cell.length_c   1.000
_cell.angle_alpha   90.00
_cell.angle_beta   90.00
_cell.angle_gamma   90.00
#
_symmetry.space_group_name_H-M   'P 1'
#
loop_
_entity.id
_entity.type
_entity.pdbx_description
1 polymer ?
#
loop_
_entity_poly.entity_id
_entity_poly.type
_entity_poly.pdbx_seq_one_letter_code
_entity_poly.pdbx_strand_id
1 'polypeptide(L)'
;MTNLKLNELLKTDEWEAVLDRGEIKEYFQTHDVNETFYVSGGTSQTLLTPLAYVASKSINNNDREMVLDVMRDLIELGADVNAPVRKSDYYGDGFLDGDKELVDLANGADRIELLVKNGARAKESHILTLFRDGADGAFIAENYSDLIKPRHFFYLKNDDASAAIIDELALTGYDFNVQDVSGDTALSMVQDIGVVKRLVDAGASVRIPNNDGETFLDQCDAGFIERNSSAEGVEIMKELGVDLNSKDSYGDFTALHILAINGNRLDGIRNLLDAGADPTVRNTDGKLPSQVAFPGEYRREAVLLLESAVTKRKLMEELGESQQQPIMRRKL
;
A
#
# COMPACT_ATOMS: atom_id res chain seq x y z
N MET A 1 -28.22 -34.52 -14.72
CA MET A 1 -27.14 -34.59 -15.74
C MET A 1 -26.60 -33.20 -16.09
N THR A 2 -27.44 -32.18 -16.24
CA THR A 2 -27.05 -30.77 -16.50
C THR A 2 -25.99 -30.22 -15.54
N ASN A 3 -26.21 -30.38 -14.22
CA ASN A 3 -25.26 -29.96 -13.19
C ASN A 3 -23.90 -30.72 -13.24
N LEU A 4 -23.83 -31.93 -13.81
CA LEU A 4 -22.58 -32.69 -13.84
C LEU A 4 -21.65 -32.18 -14.93
N LYS A 5 -22.17 -31.92 -16.14
CA LYS A 5 -21.40 -31.40 -17.28
C LYS A 5 -20.93 -29.95 -17.05
N LEU A 6 -21.77 -29.10 -16.47
CA LEU A 6 -21.35 -27.74 -16.10
C LEU A 6 -20.25 -27.76 -15.03
N ASN A 7 -20.36 -28.68 -14.07
CA ASN A 7 -19.28 -28.94 -13.13
C ASN A 7 -18.03 -29.42 -13.87
N GLU A 8 -18.07 -30.38 -14.79
CA GLU A 8 -16.86 -30.79 -15.53
C GLU A 8 -16.22 -29.64 -16.35
N LEU A 9 -17.03 -28.75 -16.94
CA LEU A 9 -16.56 -27.62 -17.74
C LEU A 9 -15.93 -26.50 -16.91
N LEU A 10 -16.48 -26.22 -15.73
CA LEU A 10 -16.03 -25.11 -14.89
C LEU A 10 -15.23 -25.57 -13.67
N LYS A 11 -15.66 -26.65 -13.02
CA LYS A 11 -15.07 -27.25 -11.83
C LYS A 11 -13.93 -28.17 -12.23
N THR A 12 -12.75 -27.61 -12.14
CA THR A 12 -11.51 -28.31 -12.35
C THR A 12 -11.02 -28.75 -10.97
N ASP A 13 -11.29 -29.98 -10.58
CA ASP A 13 -10.69 -30.54 -9.35
C ASP A 13 -9.14 -30.60 -9.49
N GLU A 14 -8.61 -30.32 -10.68
CA GLU A 14 -7.21 -30.07 -11.00
C GLU A 14 -6.97 -28.58 -11.22
N TRP A 15 -5.98 -28.03 -10.53
CA TRP A 15 -5.49 -26.65 -10.71
C TRP A 15 -5.02 -26.34 -12.13
N GLU A 16 -4.84 -27.35 -12.98
CA GLU A 16 -4.37 -27.25 -14.37
C GLU A 16 -5.48 -27.34 -15.43
N ALA A 17 -6.73 -27.69 -15.09
CA ALA A 17 -7.68 -27.97 -16.17
C ALA A 17 -8.13 -26.67 -16.86
N VAL A 18 -7.95 -26.71 -18.17
CA VAL A 18 -8.15 -25.63 -19.12
C VAL A 18 -9.64 -25.30 -19.16
N LEU A 19 -10.00 -24.02 -18.99
CA LEU A 19 -11.35 -23.56 -19.28
C LEU A 19 -11.49 -23.53 -20.81
N ASP A 20 -12.01 -24.60 -21.41
CA ASP A 20 -12.25 -24.65 -22.84
C ASP A 20 -13.38 -23.69 -23.22
N ARG A 21 -12.97 -22.52 -23.71
CA ARG A 21 -13.88 -21.43 -24.13
C ARG A 21 -14.86 -21.90 -25.21
N GLY A 22 -14.45 -22.81 -26.08
CA GLY A 22 -15.30 -23.35 -27.14
C GLY A 22 -16.42 -24.20 -26.56
N GLU A 23 -16.08 -25.15 -25.70
CA GLU A 23 -17.07 -26.02 -25.05
C GLU A 23 -18.00 -25.23 -24.12
N ILE A 24 -17.49 -24.22 -23.41
CA ILE A 24 -18.30 -23.32 -22.58
C ILE A 24 -19.33 -22.56 -23.43
N LYS A 25 -18.90 -21.97 -24.56
CA LYS A 25 -19.82 -21.26 -25.46
C LYS A 25 -20.87 -22.19 -26.06
N GLU A 26 -20.47 -23.38 -26.51
CA GLU A 26 -21.40 -24.38 -27.04
C GLU A 26 -22.43 -24.82 -25.99
N TYR A 27 -21.99 -25.04 -24.75
CA TYR A 27 -22.87 -25.45 -23.65
C TYR A 27 -23.99 -24.42 -23.42
N PHE A 28 -23.65 -23.13 -23.33
CA PHE A 28 -24.62 -22.06 -23.06
C PHE A 28 -25.48 -21.63 -24.26
N GLN A 29 -25.30 -22.23 -25.45
CA GLN A 29 -26.28 -22.07 -26.53
C GLN A 29 -27.63 -22.74 -26.20
N THR A 30 -27.63 -23.72 -25.29
CA THR A 30 -28.81 -24.54 -24.96
C THR A 30 -29.16 -24.52 -23.47
N HIS A 31 -28.37 -23.84 -22.64
CA HIS A 31 -28.53 -23.77 -21.18
C HIS A 31 -28.56 -22.31 -20.72
N ASP A 32 -29.27 -22.03 -19.64
CA ASP A 32 -29.30 -20.69 -19.04
C ASP A 32 -27.95 -20.39 -18.37
N VAL A 33 -27.26 -19.35 -18.84
CA VAL A 33 -25.97 -18.89 -18.31
C VAL A 33 -26.06 -18.38 -16.87
N ASN A 34 -27.27 -18.08 -16.38
CA ASN A 34 -27.53 -17.63 -15.03
C ASN A 34 -28.04 -18.75 -14.10
N GLU A 35 -28.18 -19.98 -14.60
CA GLU A 35 -28.59 -21.12 -13.76
C GLU A 35 -27.50 -21.40 -12.70
N THR A 36 -27.88 -21.31 -11.42
CA THR A 36 -26.96 -21.57 -10.32
C THR A 36 -26.68 -23.06 -10.16
N PHE A 37 -25.43 -23.41 -9.85
CA PHE A 37 -25.03 -24.78 -9.56
C PHE A 37 -24.29 -24.88 -8.22
N TYR A 38 -24.27 -26.09 -7.67
CA TYR A 38 -23.60 -26.37 -6.41
C TYR A 38 -22.09 -26.42 -6.59
N VAL A 39 -21.39 -25.54 -5.86
CA VAL A 39 -19.94 -25.52 -5.74
C VAL A 39 -19.55 -26.13 -4.40
N SER A 40 -18.88 -27.28 -4.43
CA SER A 40 -18.43 -27.98 -3.23
C SER A 40 -17.11 -27.40 -2.71
N GLY A 41 -17.10 -26.88 -1.48
CA GLY A 41 -15.90 -26.51 -0.74
C GLY A 41 -15.99 -27.02 0.70
N GLY A 42 -15.44 -28.21 0.98
CA GLY A 42 -15.51 -28.81 2.31
C GLY A 42 -16.94 -29.15 2.77
N THR A 43 -17.33 -28.73 3.98
CA THR A 43 -18.60 -29.08 4.64
C THR A 43 -19.81 -28.20 4.29
N SER A 44 -19.62 -27.14 3.49
CA SER A 44 -20.70 -26.23 3.05
C SER A 44 -20.87 -26.24 1.54
N GLN A 45 -22.12 -26.17 1.07
CA GLN A 45 -22.45 -26.05 -0.36
C GLN A 45 -22.83 -24.60 -0.68
N THR A 46 -22.18 -24.00 -1.67
CA THR A 46 -22.55 -22.65 -2.14
C THR A 46 -23.21 -22.76 -3.51
N LEU A 47 -24.27 -21.99 -3.74
CA LEU A 47 -24.94 -21.90 -5.04
C LEU A 47 -24.45 -20.65 -5.75
N LEU A 48 -23.69 -20.85 -6.82
CA LEU A 48 -23.11 -19.77 -7.62
C LEU A 48 -23.60 -19.86 -9.06
N THR A 49 -23.74 -18.71 -9.72
CA THR A 49 -23.82 -18.68 -11.19
C THR A 49 -22.45 -19.04 -11.79
N PRO A 50 -22.39 -19.50 -13.05
CA PRO A 50 -21.15 -19.67 -13.81
C PRO A 50 -20.17 -18.51 -13.65
N LEU A 51 -20.66 -17.27 -13.86
CA LEU A 51 -19.83 -16.07 -13.76
C LEU A 51 -19.30 -15.85 -12.33
N ALA A 52 -20.14 -16.01 -11.30
CA ALA A 52 -19.73 -15.84 -9.91
C ALA A 52 -18.68 -16.87 -9.49
N TYR A 53 -18.84 -18.12 -9.92
CA TYR A 53 -17.87 -19.15 -9.66
C TYR A 53 -16.52 -18.85 -10.31
N VAL A 54 -16.51 -18.53 -11.61
CA VAL A 54 -15.28 -18.19 -12.35
C VAL A 54 -14.60 -16.95 -11.75
N ALA A 55 -15.36 -15.91 -11.40
CA ALA A 55 -14.84 -14.68 -10.77
C ALA A 55 -14.17 -14.95 -9.42
N SER A 56 -14.66 -15.93 -8.66
CA SER A 56 -14.18 -16.31 -7.32
C SER A 56 -12.92 -17.18 -7.29
N LYS A 57 -12.56 -17.81 -8.41
CA LYS A 57 -11.44 -18.77 -8.45
C LYS A 57 -10.13 -18.11 -7.98
N SER A 58 -9.42 -18.76 -7.05
CA SER A 58 -8.03 -18.42 -6.71
C SER A 58 -7.12 -19.05 -7.75
N ILE A 59 -6.31 -18.24 -8.43
CA ILE A 59 -5.59 -18.69 -9.63
C ILE A 59 -4.16 -18.17 -9.58
N ASN A 60 -3.23 -19.00 -10.02
CA ASN A 60 -1.84 -18.60 -10.24
C ASN A 60 -1.77 -17.64 -11.44
N ASN A 61 -0.73 -16.80 -11.50
CA ASN A 61 -0.63 -15.74 -12.53
C ASN A 61 -0.76 -16.23 -13.99
N ASN A 62 -0.41 -17.48 -14.28
CA ASN A 62 -0.39 -18.03 -15.65
C ASN A 62 -1.78 -18.19 -16.28
N ASP A 63 -2.83 -18.41 -15.49
CA ASP A 63 -4.19 -18.66 -16.01
C ASP A 63 -5.11 -17.43 -15.85
N ARG A 64 -4.55 -16.30 -15.42
CA ARG A 64 -5.29 -15.05 -15.16
C ARG A 64 -6.03 -14.54 -16.40
N GLU A 65 -5.35 -14.51 -17.55
CA GLU A 65 -5.96 -14.04 -18.81
C GLU A 65 -7.07 -14.97 -19.30
N MET A 66 -6.87 -16.30 -19.23
CA MET A 66 -7.86 -17.28 -19.64
C MET A 66 -9.17 -17.11 -18.84
N VAL A 67 -9.06 -16.79 -17.55
CA VAL A 67 -10.23 -16.59 -16.69
C VAL A 67 -10.96 -15.30 -17.02
N LEU A 68 -10.23 -14.21 -17.28
CA LEU A 68 -10.85 -12.99 -17.79
C LEU A 68 -11.57 -13.22 -19.11
N ASP A 69 -10.98 -14.00 -20.02
CA ASP A 69 -11.58 -14.35 -21.29
C ASP A 69 -12.88 -15.15 -21.13
N VAL A 70 -12.91 -16.10 -20.20
CA VAL A 70 -14.12 -16.87 -19.89
C VAL A 70 -15.16 -15.98 -19.23
N MET A 71 -14.78 -15.07 -18.33
CA MET A 71 -15.71 -14.08 -17.76
C MET A 71 -16.31 -13.19 -18.85
N ARG A 72 -15.50 -12.70 -19.80
CA ARG A 72 -15.98 -11.92 -20.96
C ARG A 72 -16.97 -12.73 -21.78
N ASP A 73 -16.63 -13.98 -22.09
CA ASP A 73 -17.51 -14.87 -22.86
C ASP A 73 -18.85 -15.10 -22.15
N LEU A 74 -18.86 -15.32 -20.84
CA LEU A 74 -20.08 -15.49 -20.05
C LEU A 74 -20.92 -14.21 -20.04
N ILE A 75 -20.29 -13.04 -19.91
CA ILE A 75 -20.99 -11.74 -19.98
C ILE A 75 -21.59 -11.53 -21.37
N GLU A 76 -20.86 -11.83 -22.45
CA GLU A 76 -21.37 -11.77 -23.84
C GLU A 76 -22.57 -12.70 -24.08
N LEU A 77 -22.60 -13.84 -23.39
CA LEU A 77 -23.70 -14.80 -23.41
C LEU A 77 -24.90 -14.37 -22.55
N GLY A 78 -24.82 -13.24 -21.83
CA GLY A 78 -25.91 -12.69 -21.02
C GLY A 78 -25.85 -13.04 -19.54
N ALA A 79 -24.67 -13.37 -18.99
CA ALA A 79 -24.50 -13.54 -17.56
C ALA A 79 -24.78 -12.23 -16.81
N ASP A 80 -25.59 -12.30 -15.76
CA ASP A 80 -25.93 -11.19 -14.89
C ASP A 80 -24.78 -10.92 -13.91
N VAL A 81 -24.09 -9.78 -14.11
CA VAL A 81 -23.00 -9.33 -13.24
C VAL A 81 -23.47 -8.93 -11.83
N ASN A 82 -24.78 -8.74 -11.65
CA ASN A 82 -25.42 -8.43 -10.37
C ASN A 82 -26.14 -9.64 -9.76
N ALA A 83 -25.88 -10.85 -10.28
CA ALA A 83 -26.51 -12.06 -9.77
C ALA A 83 -26.29 -12.21 -8.25
N PRO A 84 -27.34 -12.52 -7.47
CA PRO A 84 -27.24 -12.66 -6.03
C PRO A 84 -26.40 -13.89 -5.67
N VAL A 85 -25.51 -13.74 -4.69
CA VAL A 85 -24.73 -14.85 -4.18
C VAL A 85 -25.53 -15.57 -3.10
N ARG A 86 -25.90 -16.84 -3.34
CA ARG A 86 -26.70 -17.64 -2.40
C ARG A 86 -25.83 -18.68 -1.69
N LYS A 87 -25.93 -18.73 -0.37
CA LYS A 87 -25.35 -19.83 0.41
C LYS A 87 -26.42 -20.88 0.66
N SER A 88 -26.03 -22.16 0.68
CA SER A 88 -26.89 -23.24 1.14
C SER A 88 -26.18 -23.92 2.30
N ASP A 89 -26.43 -23.47 3.52
CA ASP A 89 -25.87 -24.07 4.72
C ASP A 89 -26.76 -25.19 5.26
N TYR A 90 -26.21 -26.06 6.10
CA TYR A 90 -26.92 -27.21 6.70
C TYR A 90 -28.18 -26.81 7.52
N TYR A 91 -28.35 -25.52 7.84
CA TYR A 91 -29.44 -24.97 8.63
C TYR A 91 -30.53 -24.25 7.81
N GLY A 92 -30.43 -24.22 6.47
CA GLY A 92 -31.44 -23.68 5.55
C GLY A 92 -30.87 -22.85 4.40
N ASP A 93 -31.72 -22.58 3.40
CA ASP A 93 -31.43 -21.66 2.30
C ASP A 93 -31.32 -20.23 2.86
N GLY A 94 -30.14 -19.62 2.80
CA GLY A 94 -29.90 -18.29 3.33
C GLY A 94 -28.88 -17.53 2.48
N PHE A 95 -29.03 -16.21 2.38
CA PHE A 95 -27.99 -15.38 1.78
C PHE A 95 -26.69 -15.53 2.60
N LEU A 96 -25.51 -15.44 1.96
CA LEU A 96 -24.28 -15.20 2.72
C LEU A 96 -24.50 -14.00 3.63
N ASP A 97 -23.87 -13.95 4.80
CA ASP A 97 -23.92 -12.78 5.68
C ASP A 97 -23.76 -11.47 4.88
N GLY A 98 -24.81 -10.63 4.91
CA GLY A 98 -24.87 -9.32 4.24
C GLY A 98 -25.12 -9.39 2.73
N ASP A 99 -25.50 -8.24 2.14
CA ASP A 99 -25.76 -8.00 0.71
C ASP A 99 -24.53 -8.23 -0.20
N LYS A 100 -23.95 -9.44 -0.19
CA LYS A 100 -22.83 -9.81 -1.05
C LYS A 100 -23.32 -10.04 -2.46
N GLU A 101 -22.73 -9.29 -3.37
CA GLU A 101 -22.97 -9.39 -4.81
C GLU A 101 -21.79 -10.15 -5.45
N LEU A 102 -21.96 -10.56 -6.70
CA LEU A 102 -20.95 -11.30 -7.47
C LEU A 102 -19.58 -10.60 -7.44
N VAL A 103 -19.57 -9.27 -7.57
CA VAL A 103 -18.34 -8.46 -7.58
C VAL A 103 -17.55 -8.57 -6.27
N ASP A 104 -18.19 -8.83 -5.13
CA ASP A 104 -17.50 -9.03 -3.84
C ASP A 104 -16.75 -10.37 -3.78
N LEU A 105 -17.04 -11.29 -4.71
CA LEU A 105 -16.30 -12.55 -4.85
C LEU A 105 -15.10 -12.40 -5.79
N ALA A 106 -15.00 -11.31 -6.54
CA ALA A 106 -13.98 -11.14 -7.56
C ALA A 106 -12.58 -11.12 -6.94
N ASN A 107 -11.75 -12.08 -7.35
CA ASN A 107 -10.37 -12.17 -6.89
C ASN A 107 -9.43 -11.45 -7.86
N GLY A 108 -9.18 -10.17 -7.62
CA GLY A 108 -8.24 -9.34 -8.37
C GLY A 108 -8.86 -8.10 -9.00
N ALA A 109 -8.05 -7.05 -9.17
CA ALA A 109 -8.48 -5.77 -9.75
C ALA A 109 -9.09 -5.89 -11.16
N ASP A 110 -8.48 -6.68 -12.04
CA ASP A 110 -8.93 -6.95 -13.40
C ASP A 110 -10.36 -7.51 -13.50
N ARG A 111 -10.73 -8.38 -12.55
CA ARG A 111 -12.08 -8.96 -12.48
C ARG A 111 -13.09 -7.95 -11.95
N ILE A 112 -12.70 -7.19 -10.92
CA ILE A 112 -13.52 -6.09 -10.38
C ILE A 112 -13.78 -5.07 -11.50
N GLU A 113 -12.74 -4.68 -12.22
CA GLU A 113 -12.82 -3.78 -13.37
C GLU A 113 -13.80 -4.29 -14.42
N LEU A 114 -13.63 -5.54 -14.86
CA LEU A 114 -14.49 -6.15 -15.87
C LEU A 114 -15.96 -6.15 -15.44
N LEU A 115 -16.24 -6.53 -14.19
CA LEU A 115 -17.61 -6.61 -13.68
C LEU A 115 -18.25 -5.22 -13.55
N VAL A 116 -17.53 -4.24 -13.01
CA VAL A 116 -18.04 -2.87 -12.84
C VAL A 116 -18.24 -2.17 -14.18
N LYS A 117 -17.31 -2.35 -15.13
CA LYS A 117 -17.46 -1.87 -16.53
C LYS A 117 -18.71 -2.46 -17.21
N ASN A 118 -19.21 -3.60 -16.74
CA ASN A 118 -20.43 -4.25 -17.23
C ASN A 118 -21.66 -4.05 -16.33
N GLY A 119 -21.61 -3.10 -15.38
CA GLY A 119 -22.77 -2.68 -14.59
C GLY A 119 -22.88 -3.29 -13.19
N ALA A 120 -21.82 -3.93 -12.68
CA ALA A 120 -21.74 -4.29 -11.27
C ALA A 120 -21.55 -3.03 -10.40
N ARG A 121 -22.12 -3.02 -9.19
CA ARG A 121 -22.03 -1.87 -8.29
C ARG A 121 -20.61 -1.68 -7.76
N ALA A 122 -20.05 -0.48 -7.91
CA ALA A 122 -18.82 -0.09 -7.22
C ALA A 122 -19.05 0.01 -5.69
N LYS A 123 -18.14 -0.57 -4.90
CA LYS A 123 -18.20 -0.56 -3.43
C LYS A 123 -16.85 -0.21 -2.82
N GLU A 124 -16.88 0.44 -1.66
CA GLU A 124 -15.66 0.79 -0.92
C GLU A 124 -14.77 -0.42 -0.63
N SER A 125 -15.37 -1.59 -0.39
CA SER A 125 -14.65 -2.86 -0.17
C SER A 125 -13.68 -3.24 -1.28
N HIS A 126 -13.89 -2.77 -2.51
CA HIS A 126 -13.05 -3.09 -3.66
C HIS A 126 -11.75 -2.29 -3.69
N ILE A 127 -11.75 -1.09 -3.11
CA ILE A 127 -10.71 -0.07 -3.32
C ILE A 127 -9.35 -0.57 -2.84
N LEU A 128 -9.28 -1.29 -1.72
CA LEU A 128 -8.02 -1.84 -1.22
C LEU A 128 -7.38 -2.81 -2.23
N THR A 129 -8.18 -3.67 -2.86
CA THR A 129 -7.68 -4.57 -3.91
C THR A 129 -7.24 -3.78 -5.14
N LEU A 130 -8.04 -2.80 -5.57
CA LEU A 130 -7.74 -1.98 -6.74
C LEU A 130 -6.41 -1.20 -6.57
N PHE A 131 -6.20 -0.58 -5.41
CA PHE A 131 -4.96 0.15 -5.12
C PHE A 131 -3.77 -0.79 -5.01
N ARG A 132 -3.91 -1.90 -4.27
CA ARG A 132 -2.82 -2.87 -4.05
C ARG A 132 -2.35 -3.53 -5.34
N ASP A 133 -3.28 -3.88 -6.22
CA ASP A 133 -2.97 -4.59 -7.47
C ASP A 133 -2.58 -3.63 -8.60
N GLY A 134 -2.62 -2.30 -8.37
CA GLY A 134 -2.26 -1.29 -9.36
C GLY A 134 -3.26 -1.20 -10.51
N ALA A 135 -4.55 -1.15 -10.21
CA ALA A 135 -5.62 -1.03 -11.19
C ALA A 135 -5.54 0.28 -11.99
N ASP A 136 -6.28 0.35 -13.10
CA ASP A 136 -6.33 1.56 -13.94
C ASP A 136 -6.84 2.77 -13.14
N GLY A 137 -6.01 3.80 -13.02
CA GLY A 137 -6.30 5.02 -12.27
C GLY A 137 -7.52 5.77 -12.79
N ALA A 138 -7.71 5.81 -14.11
CA ALA A 138 -8.87 6.47 -14.72
C ALA A 138 -10.16 5.74 -14.36
N PHE A 139 -10.13 4.40 -14.38
CA PHE A 139 -11.26 3.57 -13.94
C PHE A 139 -11.60 3.79 -12.46
N ILE A 140 -10.58 3.84 -11.59
CA ILE A 140 -10.78 4.13 -10.16
C ILE A 140 -11.42 5.51 -9.99
N ALA A 141 -10.87 6.54 -10.64
CA ALA A 141 -11.35 7.90 -10.50
C ALA A 141 -12.80 8.05 -11.00
N GLU A 142 -13.17 7.39 -12.11
CA GLU A 142 -14.52 7.42 -12.64
C GLU A 142 -15.54 6.71 -11.73
N ASN A 143 -15.18 5.57 -11.14
CA ASN A 143 -16.15 4.66 -10.51
C ASN A 143 -16.11 4.68 -8.96
N TYR A 144 -15.04 5.18 -8.35
CA TYR A 144 -14.79 5.06 -6.91
C TYR A 144 -14.45 6.36 -6.20
N SER A 145 -14.29 7.50 -6.88
CA SER A 145 -13.82 8.76 -6.27
C SER A 145 -14.55 9.12 -4.96
N ASP A 146 -15.88 9.04 -4.93
CA ASP A 146 -16.68 9.38 -3.74
C ASP A 146 -16.56 8.37 -2.58
N LEU A 147 -15.99 7.20 -2.84
CA LEU A 147 -15.83 6.10 -1.88
C LEU A 147 -14.41 6.02 -1.33
N ILE A 148 -13.44 6.69 -1.95
CA ILE A 148 -12.05 6.71 -1.51
C ILE A 148 -11.94 7.47 -0.18
N LYS A 149 -11.05 6.96 0.66
CA LYS A 149 -10.80 7.42 2.03
C LYS A 149 -9.32 7.30 2.33
N PRO A 150 -8.80 8.05 3.31
CA PRO A 150 -7.38 8.01 3.71
C PRO A 150 -6.78 6.61 3.77
N ARG A 151 -7.43 5.67 4.48
CA ARG A 151 -6.92 4.29 4.67
C ARG A 151 -6.59 3.53 3.38
N HIS A 152 -7.19 3.89 2.25
CA HIS A 152 -6.98 3.19 0.98
C HIS A 152 -5.58 3.44 0.40
N PHE A 153 -4.93 4.55 0.78
CA PHE A 153 -3.59 4.92 0.31
C PHE A 153 -2.47 4.05 0.92
N PHE A 154 -2.76 3.24 1.94
CA PHE A 154 -1.78 2.42 2.66
C PHE A 154 -0.96 1.47 1.77
N TYR A 155 -1.55 0.95 0.69
CA TYR A 155 -0.88 -0.02 -0.19
C TYR A 155 -0.13 0.60 -1.36
N LEU A 156 -0.20 1.92 -1.54
CA LEU A 156 0.52 2.58 -2.62
C LEU A 156 2.03 2.48 -2.39
N LYS A 157 2.77 2.30 -3.49
CA LYS A 157 4.22 2.14 -3.51
C LYS A 157 4.80 3.18 -4.46
N ASN A 158 6.11 3.38 -4.39
CA ASN A 158 6.78 4.21 -5.38
C ASN A 158 6.97 3.45 -6.70
N ASP A 159 5.86 3.28 -7.43
CA ASP A 159 5.80 2.67 -8.76
C ASP A 159 4.86 3.46 -9.69
N ASP A 160 4.96 3.17 -10.99
CA ASP A 160 4.20 3.89 -12.03
C ASP A 160 2.68 3.66 -11.88
N ALA A 161 2.26 2.50 -11.38
CA ALA A 161 0.85 2.18 -11.18
C ALA A 161 0.24 3.06 -10.08
N SER A 162 0.90 3.15 -8.92
CA SER A 162 0.47 4.02 -7.83
C SER A 162 0.52 5.50 -8.23
N ALA A 163 1.53 5.90 -9.01
CA ALA A 163 1.62 7.25 -9.56
C ALA A 163 0.44 7.58 -10.47
N ALA A 164 0.09 6.69 -11.40
CA ALA A 164 -1.06 6.88 -12.29
C ALA A 164 -2.38 7.00 -11.51
N ILE A 165 -2.56 6.23 -10.42
CA ILE A 165 -3.74 6.37 -9.55
C ILE A 165 -3.80 7.77 -8.92
N ILE A 166 -2.69 8.27 -8.36
CA ILE A 166 -2.64 9.60 -7.73
C ILE A 166 -2.89 10.69 -8.77
N ASP A 167 -2.24 10.60 -9.93
CA ASP A 167 -2.34 11.59 -10.99
C ASP A 167 -3.77 11.69 -11.53
N GLU A 168 -4.44 10.55 -11.79
CA GLU A 168 -5.83 10.53 -12.26
C GLU A 168 -6.81 11.06 -11.21
N LEU A 169 -6.63 10.72 -9.93
CA LEU A 169 -7.43 11.30 -8.85
C LEU A 169 -7.23 12.82 -8.73
N ALA A 170 -5.99 13.30 -8.90
CA ALA A 170 -5.71 14.72 -8.91
C ALA A 170 -6.40 15.43 -10.10
N LEU A 171 -6.40 14.80 -11.28
CA LEU A 171 -7.06 15.32 -12.49
C LEU A 171 -8.58 15.44 -12.33
N THR A 172 -9.22 14.54 -11.58
CA THR A 172 -10.66 14.62 -11.28
C THR A 172 -11.00 15.60 -10.15
N GLY A 173 -9.98 16.17 -9.48
CA GLY A 173 -10.16 17.10 -8.37
C GLY A 173 -10.46 16.42 -7.03
N TYR A 174 -10.04 15.16 -6.86
CA TYR A 174 -10.12 14.47 -5.57
C TYR A 174 -9.38 15.26 -4.48
N ASP A 175 -10.03 15.47 -3.33
CA ASP A 175 -9.42 16.17 -2.20
C ASP A 175 -8.59 15.23 -1.32
N PHE A 176 -7.27 15.28 -1.46
CA PHE A 176 -6.33 14.50 -0.63
C PHE A 176 -6.29 14.94 0.84
N ASN A 177 -6.98 16.01 1.21
CA ASN A 177 -7.03 16.56 2.57
C ASN A 177 -8.22 16.06 3.40
N VAL A 178 -9.07 15.19 2.84
CA VAL A 178 -10.15 14.55 3.60
C VAL A 178 -9.57 13.79 4.79
N GLN A 179 -10.16 14.01 5.97
CA GLN A 179 -9.80 13.32 7.20
C GLN A 179 -10.72 12.13 7.46
N ASP A 180 -10.18 11.05 8.01
CA ASP A 180 -10.98 9.92 8.47
C ASP A 180 -11.51 10.11 9.90
N VAL A 181 -12.02 9.04 10.53
CA VAL A 181 -12.56 9.08 11.89
C VAL A 181 -11.52 9.40 12.97
N SER A 182 -10.24 9.15 12.69
CA SER A 182 -9.09 9.48 13.56
C SER A 182 -8.53 10.87 13.26
N GLY A 183 -9.06 11.56 12.26
CA GLY A 183 -8.50 12.82 11.79
C GLY A 183 -7.33 12.63 10.81
N ASP A 184 -7.00 11.40 10.42
CA ASP A 184 -5.84 11.15 9.57
C ASP A 184 -6.17 11.42 8.10
N THR A 185 -5.17 11.89 7.35
CA THR A 185 -5.28 12.17 5.90
C THR A 185 -4.62 11.07 5.08
N ALA A 186 -4.72 11.13 3.75
CA ALA A 186 -4.02 10.19 2.87
C ALA A 186 -2.50 10.14 3.13
N LEU A 187 -1.88 11.28 3.47
CA LEU A 187 -0.44 11.36 3.78
C LEU A 187 -0.06 10.49 4.99
N SER A 188 -0.87 10.48 6.04
CA SER A 188 -0.63 9.71 7.27
C SER A 188 -0.64 8.19 7.06
N MET A 189 -1.21 7.72 5.94
CA MET A 189 -1.39 6.29 5.66
C MET A 189 -0.22 5.68 4.88
N VAL A 190 0.63 6.52 4.29
CA VAL A 190 1.69 6.12 3.37
C VAL A 190 3.04 6.00 4.11
N GLN A 191 3.83 4.98 3.78
CA GLN A 191 5.14 4.73 4.39
C GLN A 191 6.32 5.09 3.49
N ASP A 192 6.10 5.21 2.18
CA ASP A 192 7.14 5.52 1.19
C ASP A 192 7.17 7.02 0.90
N ILE A 193 8.33 7.65 1.12
CA ILE A 193 8.51 9.09 0.95
C ILE A 193 8.30 9.58 -0.49
N GLY A 194 8.52 8.73 -1.50
CA GLY A 194 8.26 9.05 -2.90
C GLY A 194 6.77 9.17 -3.17
N VAL A 195 5.95 8.31 -2.56
CA VAL A 195 4.49 8.41 -2.63
C VAL A 195 4.00 9.64 -1.86
N VAL A 196 4.57 9.93 -0.70
CA VAL A 196 4.29 11.17 0.06
C VAL A 196 4.55 12.40 -0.82
N LYS A 197 5.70 12.46 -1.51
CA LYS A 197 6.02 13.57 -2.42
C LYS A 197 4.98 13.75 -3.51
N ARG A 198 4.53 12.66 -4.14
CA ARG A 198 3.50 12.71 -5.18
C ARG A 198 2.17 13.23 -4.65
N LEU A 199 1.74 12.77 -3.47
CA LEU A 199 0.54 13.29 -2.82
C LEU A 199 0.65 14.79 -2.52
N VAL A 200 1.80 15.26 -2.04
CA VAL A 200 2.04 16.69 -1.79
C VAL A 200 2.01 17.49 -3.09
N ASP A 201 2.64 16.98 -4.16
CA ASP A 201 2.61 17.60 -5.49
C ASP A 201 1.19 17.64 -6.07
N ALA A 202 0.35 16.66 -5.72
CA ALA A 202 -1.07 16.60 -6.05
C ALA A 202 -1.97 17.46 -5.13
N GLY A 203 -1.39 18.20 -4.17
CA GLY A 203 -2.11 19.15 -3.32
C GLY A 203 -2.45 18.67 -1.90
N ALA A 204 -1.93 17.53 -1.47
CA ALA A 204 -2.06 17.09 -0.08
C ALA A 204 -1.24 17.99 0.87
N SER A 205 -1.84 18.37 1.99
CA SER A 205 -1.23 19.27 2.97
C SER A 205 -0.56 18.51 4.12
N VAL A 206 0.73 18.76 4.34
CA VAL A 206 1.47 18.23 5.50
C VAL A 206 1.09 18.91 6.83
N ARG A 207 0.14 19.86 6.82
CA ARG A 207 -0.16 20.75 7.97
C ARG A 207 -1.48 20.43 8.67
N ILE A 208 -2.22 19.43 8.21
CA ILE A 208 -3.51 19.08 8.79
C ILE A 208 -3.26 18.17 10.00
N PRO A 209 -3.66 18.59 11.21
CA PRO A 209 -3.51 17.75 12.40
C PRO A 209 -4.61 16.70 12.46
N ASN A 210 -4.24 15.50 12.92
CA ASN A 210 -5.20 14.46 13.30
C ASN A 210 -5.88 14.78 14.65
N ASN A 211 -6.69 13.87 15.17
CA ASN A 211 -7.41 14.07 16.43
C ASN A 211 -6.48 14.16 17.66
N ASP A 212 -5.26 13.66 17.57
CA ASP A 212 -4.22 13.80 18.61
C ASP A 212 -3.45 15.13 18.48
N GLY A 213 -3.75 15.93 17.46
CA GLY A 213 -3.10 17.21 17.20
C GLY A 213 -1.81 17.08 16.38
N GLU A 214 -1.50 15.89 15.88
CA GLU A 214 -0.27 15.56 15.15
C GLU A 214 -0.46 15.79 13.65
N THR A 215 0.43 16.56 13.04
CA THR A 215 0.53 16.69 11.59
C THR A 215 1.30 15.52 10.98
N PHE A 216 1.32 15.40 9.64
CA PHE A 216 2.16 14.40 8.96
C PHE A 216 3.63 14.48 9.41
N LEU A 217 4.16 15.70 9.60
CA LEU A 217 5.55 15.89 10.02
C LEU A 217 5.80 15.39 11.46
N ASP A 218 4.82 15.54 12.36
CA ASP A 218 4.90 15.06 13.74
C ASP A 218 4.88 13.52 13.79
N GLN A 219 4.16 12.89 12.86
CA GLN A 219 4.06 11.44 12.73
C GLN A 219 5.31 10.79 12.09
N CYS A 220 6.23 11.58 11.51
CA CYS A 220 7.47 11.08 10.91
C CYS A 220 8.49 10.68 11.99
N ASP A 221 8.36 9.46 12.49
CA ASP A 221 9.23 8.90 13.53
C ASP A 221 10.58 8.37 13.00
N ALA A 222 11.43 7.92 13.92
CA ALA A 222 12.73 7.33 13.58
C ALA A 222 12.63 6.13 12.62
N GLY A 223 11.56 5.33 12.69
CA GLY A 223 11.35 4.19 11.80
C GLY A 223 11.01 4.62 10.37
N PHE A 224 10.18 5.65 10.23
CA PHE A 224 9.89 6.27 8.93
C PHE A 224 11.15 6.85 8.28
N ILE A 225 11.94 7.61 9.04
CA ILE A 225 13.19 8.22 8.57
C ILE A 225 14.22 7.14 8.20
N GLU A 226 14.35 6.10 9.01
CA GLU A 226 15.25 4.98 8.73
C GLU A 226 14.92 4.30 7.40
N ARG A 227 13.64 3.97 7.18
CA ARG A 227 13.15 3.33 5.93
C ARG A 227 13.40 4.19 4.70
N ASN A 228 13.32 5.52 4.85
CA ASN A 228 13.46 6.48 3.76
C ASN A 228 14.87 7.12 3.66
N SER A 229 15.89 6.50 4.24
CA SER A 229 17.27 7.01 4.30
C SER A 229 18.08 6.91 2.98
N SER A 230 17.44 6.67 1.83
CA SER A 230 18.10 6.79 0.52
C SER A 230 18.47 8.24 0.20
N ALA A 231 19.39 8.48 -0.73
CA ALA A 231 19.80 9.85 -1.07
C ALA A 231 18.61 10.70 -1.55
N GLU A 232 17.77 10.12 -2.42
CA GLU A 232 16.53 10.75 -2.88
C GLU A 232 15.53 10.95 -1.74
N GLY A 233 15.32 9.92 -0.91
CA GLY A 233 14.34 10.00 0.18
C GLY A 233 14.70 11.06 1.23
N VAL A 234 15.99 11.23 1.51
CA VAL A 234 16.47 12.25 2.44
C VAL A 234 16.32 13.66 1.87
N GLU A 235 16.55 13.88 0.57
CA GLU A 235 16.28 15.18 -0.04
C GLU A 235 14.78 15.52 -0.01
N ILE A 236 13.90 14.56 -0.28
CA ILE A 236 12.46 14.77 -0.15
C ILE A 236 12.07 15.09 1.30
N MET A 237 12.60 14.34 2.28
CA MET A 237 12.34 14.62 3.70
C MET A 237 12.75 16.05 4.09
N LYS A 238 13.89 16.54 3.59
CA LYS A 238 14.32 17.93 3.80
C LYS A 238 13.38 18.95 3.14
N GLU A 239 12.96 18.69 1.91
CA GLU A 239 12.01 19.55 1.19
C GLU A 239 10.69 19.69 1.94
N LEU A 240 10.19 18.59 2.52
CA LEU A 240 8.97 18.57 3.31
C LEU A 240 9.13 19.13 4.73
N GLY A 241 10.37 19.26 5.22
CA GLY A 241 10.66 19.76 6.56
C GLY A 241 10.55 18.71 7.67
N VAL A 242 10.79 17.44 7.35
CA VAL A 242 10.85 16.35 8.34
C VAL A 242 12.06 16.56 9.27
N ASP A 243 11.85 16.48 10.59
CA ASP A 243 12.95 16.48 11.55
C ASP A 243 13.68 15.13 11.53
N LEU A 244 14.87 15.09 10.94
CA LEU A 244 15.70 13.89 10.86
C LEU A 244 16.17 13.38 12.24
N ASN A 245 15.94 14.15 13.30
CA ASN A 245 16.26 13.82 14.69
C ASN A 245 15.05 13.33 15.49
N SER A 246 13.87 13.24 14.86
CA SER A 246 12.70 12.65 15.48
C SER A 246 13.04 11.27 16.06
N LYS A 247 12.50 11.04 17.25
CA LYS A 247 12.66 9.78 17.94
C LYS A 247 11.55 8.81 17.52
N ASP A 248 11.74 7.54 17.82
CA ASP A 248 10.68 6.55 17.74
C ASP A 248 9.52 6.89 18.69
N SER A 249 8.42 6.15 18.56
CA SER A 249 7.22 6.32 19.40
C SER A 249 7.46 6.08 20.90
N TYR A 250 8.59 5.49 21.29
CA TYR A 250 9.01 5.33 22.68
C TYR A 250 9.85 6.51 23.19
N GLY A 251 10.23 7.45 22.32
CA GLY A 251 11.11 8.56 22.64
C GLY A 251 12.55 8.14 22.95
N ASP A 252 12.97 6.96 22.50
CA ASP A 252 14.29 6.39 22.79
C ASP A 252 15.25 6.64 21.63
N PHE A 253 14.99 6.05 20.46
CA PHE A 253 15.95 6.00 19.37
C PHE A 253 15.65 6.99 18.24
N THR A 254 16.70 7.58 17.66
CA THR A 254 16.62 8.27 16.35
C THR A 254 16.96 7.29 15.22
N ALA A 255 16.70 7.68 13.96
CA ALA A 255 17.05 6.85 12.81
C ALA A 255 18.54 6.44 12.77
N LEU A 256 19.45 7.33 13.18
CA LEU A 256 20.88 7.00 13.29
C LEU A 256 21.17 5.91 14.33
N HIS A 257 20.43 5.85 15.44
CA HIS A 257 20.56 4.76 16.41
C HIS A 257 20.12 3.43 15.81
N ILE A 258 18.97 3.41 15.13
CA ILE A 258 18.42 2.21 14.50
C ILE A 258 19.40 1.68 13.43
N LEU A 259 19.92 2.57 12.57
CA LEU A 259 20.90 2.22 11.56
C LEU A 259 22.22 1.68 12.16
N ALA A 260 22.66 2.23 13.30
CA ALA A 260 23.85 1.73 14.01
C ALA A 260 23.64 0.31 14.58
N ILE A 261 22.45 0.02 15.12
CA ILE A 261 22.08 -1.30 15.65
C ILE A 261 22.01 -2.34 14.52
N ASN A 262 21.45 -1.96 13.37
CA ASN A 262 21.33 -2.82 12.20
C ASN A 262 22.69 -3.07 11.52
N GLY A 263 23.51 -2.02 11.38
CA GLY A 263 24.90 -2.10 10.91
C GLY A 263 25.12 -2.44 9.44
N ASN A 264 24.06 -2.63 8.64
CA ASN A 264 24.17 -3.07 7.24
C ASN A 264 23.77 -2.00 6.21
N ARG A 265 23.34 -0.80 6.65
CA ARG A 265 22.89 0.29 5.77
C ARG A 265 23.75 1.54 5.93
N LEU A 266 25.03 1.42 5.60
CA LEU A 266 26.01 2.52 5.74
C LEU A 266 25.65 3.74 4.90
N ASP A 267 25.10 3.54 3.71
CA ASP A 267 24.68 4.65 2.84
C ASP A 267 23.52 5.43 3.48
N GLY A 268 22.61 4.75 4.19
CA GLY A 268 21.57 5.42 4.98
C GLY A 268 22.14 6.34 6.07
N ILE A 269 23.21 5.89 6.74
CA ILE A 269 23.91 6.72 7.74
C ILE A 269 24.57 7.92 7.04
N ARG A 270 25.27 7.71 5.92
CA ARG A 270 25.93 8.80 5.16
C ARG A 270 24.92 9.84 4.71
N ASN A 271 23.84 9.41 4.05
CA ASN A 271 22.81 10.30 3.52
C ASN A 271 22.17 11.14 4.63
N LEU A 272 21.81 10.53 5.77
CA LEU A 272 21.25 11.27 6.90
C LEU A 272 22.24 12.27 7.50
N LEU A 273 23.52 11.89 7.65
CA LEU A 273 24.55 12.78 8.18
C LEU A 273 24.83 13.95 7.23
N ASP A 274 24.92 13.70 5.93
CA ASP A 274 25.14 14.72 4.90
C ASP A 274 23.96 15.69 4.82
N ALA A 275 22.76 15.20 5.13
CA ALA A 275 21.54 15.99 5.28
C ALA A 275 21.39 16.74 6.61
N GLY A 276 22.35 16.57 7.54
CA GLY A 276 22.39 17.30 8.79
C GLY A 276 21.74 16.61 9.99
N ALA A 277 21.38 15.33 9.88
CA ALA A 277 20.95 14.54 11.03
C ALA A 277 22.05 14.55 12.12
N ASP A 278 21.63 14.67 13.37
CA ASP A 278 22.50 14.91 14.51
C ASP A 278 23.02 13.58 15.11
N PRO A 279 24.31 13.25 14.96
CA PRO A 279 24.89 12.04 15.53
C PRO A 279 25.16 12.14 17.04
N THR A 280 24.78 13.25 17.69
CA THR A 280 25.01 13.54 19.11
C THR A 280 23.74 13.44 19.96
N VAL A 281 22.56 13.21 19.34
CA VAL A 281 21.30 12.97 20.06
C VAL A 281 21.46 11.76 20.96
N ARG A 282 21.03 11.89 22.22
CA ARG A 282 21.09 10.79 23.18
C ARG A 282 19.75 10.07 23.29
N ASN A 283 19.84 8.75 23.33
CA ASN A 283 18.72 7.89 23.68
C ASN A 283 18.41 7.97 25.19
N THR A 284 17.42 7.23 25.70
CA THR A 284 17.03 7.29 27.12
C THR A 284 18.09 6.74 28.08
N ASP A 285 18.99 5.87 27.60
CA ASP A 285 20.18 5.42 28.34
C ASP A 285 21.30 6.47 28.38
N GLY A 286 21.12 7.62 27.73
CA GLY A 286 22.16 8.62 27.56
C GLY A 286 23.23 8.22 26.54
N LYS A 287 23.00 7.21 25.70
CA LYS A 287 23.94 6.74 24.67
C LYS A 287 23.74 7.49 23.36
N LEU A 288 24.83 7.69 22.64
CA LEU A 288 24.85 8.17 21.25
C LEU A 288 24.51 7.04 20.27
N PRO A 289 24.16 7.36 19.00
CA PRO A 289 24.03 6.38 17.94
C PRO A 289 25.25 5.43 17.82
N SER A 290 26.47 5.94 17.93
CA SER A 290 27.68 5.13 17.87
C SER A 290 27.87 4.17 19.05
N GLN A 291 27.15 4.40 20.15
CA GLN A 291 27.32 3.69 21.43
C GLN A 291 26.27 2.59 21.66
N VAL A 292 25.25 2.49 20.81
CA VAL A 292 24.18 1.47 20.92
C VAL A 292 24.46 0.20 20.10
N ALA A 293 25.42 0.25 19.18
CA ALA A 293 25.80 -0.88 18.34
C ALA A 293 26.54 -1.96 19.15
N PHE A 294 26.08 -3.22 19.06
CA PHE A 294 26.79 -4.36 19.66
C PHE A 294 28.05 -4.75 18.85
N PRO A 295 29.09 -5.35 19.46
CA PRO A 295 30.28 -5.76 18.75
C PRO A 295 29.97 -6.71 17.57
N GLY A 296 30.48 -6.40 16.38
CA GLY A 296 30.34 -7.17 15.15
C GLY A 296 30.96 -6.45 13.97
N GLU A 297 31.46 -7.18 12.96
CA GLU A 297 32.20 -6.61 11.82
C GLU A 297 31.39 -5.57 11.04
N TYR A 298 30.15 -5.91 10.66
CA TYR A 298 29.23 -5.01 9.95
C TYR A 298 28.93 -3.71 10.71
N ARG A 299 28.84 -3.78 12.05
CA ARG A 299 28.53 -2.62 12.89
C ARG A 299 29.74 -1.71 13.12
N ARG A 300 30.97 -2.20 12.96
CA ARG A 300 32.18 -1.42 13.21
C ARG A 300 32.28 -0.23 12.27
N GLU A 301 31.96 -0.41 10.99
CA GLU A 301 31.99 0.68 10.01
C GLU A 301 30.94 1.75 10.31
N ALA A 302 29.73 1.35 10.72
CA ALA A 302 28.68 2.26 11.13
C ALA A 302 29.11 3.10 12.35
N VAL A 303 29.70 2.46 13.36
CA VAL A 303 30.24 3.13 14.55
C VAL A 303 31.32 4.14 14.17
N LEU A 304 32.31 3.74 13.35
CA LEU A 304 33.38 4.64 12.91
C LEU A 304 32.84 5.84 12.13
N LEU A 305 31.86 5.64 11.26
CA LEU A 305 31.22 6.71 10.51
C LEU A 305 30.56 7.72 11.44
N LEU A 306 29.77 7.25 12.42
CA LEU A 306 29.10 8.09 13.40
C LEU A 306 30.09 8.83 14.32
N GLU A 307 31.13 8.15 14.83
CA GLU A 307 32.19 8.77 15.63
C GLU A 307 32.95 9.84 14.86
N SER A 308 33.22 9.58 13.58
CA SER A 308 33.88 10.56 12.70
C SER A 308 33.00 11.80 12.50
N ALA A 309 31.67 11.62 12.37
CA ALA A 309 30.74 12.71 12.23
C ALA A 309 30.62 13.56 13.50
N VAL A 310 30.58 12.92 14.68
CA VAL A 310 30.64 13.62 15.98
C VAL A 310 31.93 14.44 16.10
N THR A 311 33.07 13.86 15.72
CA THR A 311 34.37 14.53 15.77
C THR A 311 34.42 15.72 14.81
N LYS A 312 33.97 15.53 13.57
CA LYS A 312 33.90 16.58 12.55
C LYS A 312 33.04 17.75 13.02
N ARG A 313 31.88 17.49 13.63
CA ARG A 313 31.00 18.53 14.15
C ARG A 313 31.68 19.34 15.27
N LYS A 314 32.28 18.68 16.27
CA LYS A 314 33.01 19.36 17.36
C LYS A 314 34.10 20.29 16.83
N LEU A 315 34.88 19.82 15.85
CA LEU A 315 35.91 20.63 15.21
C LEU A 315 35.33 21.84 14.49
N MET A 316 34.18 21.70 13.82
CA MET A 316 33.50 22.81 13.15
C MET A 316 32.96 23.85 14.15
N GLU A 317 32.43 23.42 15.29
CA GLU A 317 31.98 24.31 16.38
C GLU A 317 33.16 25.11 16.96
N GLU A 318 34.28 24.45 17.29
CA GLU A 318 35.50 25.10 17.79
C GLU A 318 36.10 26.09 16.77
N LEU A 319 36.08 25.75 15.48
CA LEU A 319 36.53 26.63 14.40
C LEU A 319 35.58 27.82 14.17
N GLY A 320 34.28 27.64 14.35
CA GLY A 320 33.28 28.71 14.27
C GLY A 320 33.40 29.71 15.42
N GLU A 321 33.57 29.22 16.64
CA GLU A 321 33.74 30.07 17.84
C GLU A 321 35.06 30.86 17.82
N SER A 322 36.13 30.26 17.30
CA SER A 322 37.43 30.94 17.20
C SER A 322 37.46 32.08 16.16
N GLN A 323 36.60 32.06 15.14
CA GLN A 323 36.44 33.18 14.20
C GLN A 323 35.56 34.33 14.74
N GLN A 324 34.78 34.10 15.79
CA GLN A 324 33.90 35.11 16.40
C GLN A 324 34.53 35.86 17.59
N GLN A 325 35.71 35.45 18.07
CA GLN A 325 36.40 36.18 19.14
C GLN A 325 36.96 37.53 18.64
N PRO A 326 36.55 38.68 19.19
CA PRO A 326 37.08 39.98 18.78
C PRO A 326 38.56 40.05 19.16
N ILE A 327 39.41 40.43 18.22
CA ILE A 327 40.83 40.74 18.47
C ILE A 327 40.88 41.89 19.48
N MET A 328 41.03 41.57 20.76
CA MET A 328 41.35 42.52 21.82
C MET A 328 42.72 43.12 21.52
N ARG A 329 42.74 44.23 20.77
CA ARG A 329 43.94 45.07 20.63
C ARG A 329 44.33 45.57 22.01
N ARG A 330 45.36 44.97 22.61
CA ARG A 330 46.08 45.53 23.75
C ARG A 330 46.53 46.93 23.36
N LYS A 331 45.93 47.95 23.98
CA LYS A 331 46.47 49.31 23.95
C LYS A 331 47.79 49.28 24.71
N LEU A 332 48.88 49.57 23.99
CA LEU A 332 50.19 49.92 24.55
C LEU A 332 50.12 51.29 25.22
#